data_AF-A0A1I6GLY0-F1
#
_entry.id   AF-A0A1I6GLY0-F1
#
_cell.length_a   1.000
_cell.length_b   1.000
_cell.length_c   1.000
_cell.angle_alpha   90.00
_cell.angle_beta   90.00
_cell.angle_gamma   90.00
#
_symmetry.space_group_name_H-M   'P 1'
#
loop_
_entity.id
_entity.type
_entity.pdbx_description
1 polymer ?
#
loop_
_entity_poly.entity_id
_entity_poly.type
_entity_poly.pdbx_seq_one_letter_code
_entity_poly.pdbx_strand_id
1 'polypeptide(L)'
;MRAETRAVAKQQEGRLVRTVLGWYVKTREQMDLGPFASRQEAAHALQRHIRLYRGLNPRTGPATARMHIHDAETCQRSNCCDCLEAKELGLSMAVAS
;
A
#
# COMPACT_ATOMS: atom_id res chain seq x y z
N MET A 1 -23.08 -13.22 7.18
CA MET A 1 -22.46 -11.87 7.04
C MET A 1 -21.18 -11.63 7.85
N ARG A 2 -20.80 -12.42 8.87
CA ARG A 2 -19.59 -12.16 9.71
C ARG A 2 -18.25 -12.69 9.14
N ALA A 3 -18.27 -13.66 8.23
CA ALA A 3 -17.04 -14.27 7.70
C ALA A 3 -16.37 -13.43 6.61
N GLU A 4 -17.15 -12.76 5.77
CA GLU A 4 -16.66 -11.91 4.67
C GLU A 4 -15.89 -10.70 5.19
N THR A 5 -16.34 -10.10 6.29
CA THR A 5 -15.70 -8.94 6.92
C THR A 5 -14.29 -9.27 7.43
N ARG A 6 -14.08 -10.47 7.97
CA ARG A 6 -12.78 -10.92 8.49
C ARG A 6 -11.79 -11.28 7.37
N ALA A 7 -12.26 -11.92 6.30
CA ALA A 7 -11.43 -12.24 5.14
C ALA A 7 -10.98 -10.98 4.39
N VAL A 8 -11.88 -10.00 4.26
CA VAL A 8 -11.60 -8.69 3.67
C VAL A 8 -10.57 -7.91 4.51
N ALA A 9 -10.67 -7.94 5.85
CA ALA A 9 -9.69 -7.31 6.74
C ALA A 9 -8.28 -7.93 6.58
N LYS A 10 -8.18 -9.26 6.51
CA LYS A 10 -6.90 -9.97 6.34
C LYS A 10 -6.24 -9.69 4.98
N GLN A 11 -7.03 -9.52 3.91
CA GLN A 11 -6.52 -9.11 2.60
C GLN A 11 -6.10 -7.63 2.53
N GLN A 12 -6.56 -6.79 3.45
CA GLN A 12 -6.25 -5.36 3.50
C GLN A 12 -4.99 -5.05 4.32
N GLU A 13 -4.60 -5.94 5.24
CA GLU A 13 -3.40 -5.75 6.08
C GLU A 13 -2.11 -5.63 5.28
N GLY A 14 -1.93 -6.40 4.20
CA GLY A 14 -0.77 -6.27 3.31
C GLY A 14 -0.74 -4.98 2.47
N ARG A 15 -1.76 -4.13 2.57
CA ARG A 15 -1.86 -2.85 1.85
C ARG A 15 -1.65 -1.64 2.76
N LEU A 16 -1.56 -1.83 4.07
CA LEU A 16 -1.30 -0.75 5.02
C LEU A 16 0.19 -0.76 5.37
N VAL A 17 0.88 0.35 5.11
CA VAL A 17 2.32 0.49 5.37
C VAL A 17 2.51 1.57 6.41
N ARG A 18 3.34 1.31 7.42
CA ARG A 18 3.76 2.31 8.40
C ARG A 18 5.15 2.80 8.04
N THR A 19 5.29 4.10 7.82
CA THR A 19 6.55 4.78 7.52
C THR A 19 6.87 5.79 8.63
N VAL A 20 7.99 6.52 8.56
CA VAL A 20 8.29 7.57 9.56
C VAL A 20 7.37 8.78 9.41
N LEU A 21 6.80 8.99 8.23
CA LEU A 21 5.88 10.09 7.93
C LEU A 21 4.43 9.79 8.31
N GLY A 22 4.08 8.52 8.51
CA GLY A 22 2.73 8.11 8.91
C GLY A 22 2.29 6.80 8.27
N TRP A 23 0.98 6.59 8.25
CA TRP A 23 0.36 5.42 7.62
C TRP A 23 0.05 5.70 6.16
N TYR A 24 0.36 4.75 5.29
CA TYR A 24 0.02 4.80 3.88
C TYR A 24 -0.78 3.59 3.45
N VAL A 25 -1.46 3.73 2.32
CA VAL A 25 -2.28 2.70 1.69
C VAL A 25 -1.77 2.41 0.29
N LYS A 26 -1.28 1.19 0.07
CA LYS A 26 -0.90 0.69 -1.25
C LYS A 26 -2.11 0.61 -2.17
N THR A 27 -2.06 1.31 -3.29
CA THR A 27 -3.07 1.27 -4.35
C THR A 27 -2.50 0.66 -5.63
N ARG A 28 -3.39 0.36 -6.59
CA ARG A 28 -2.97 -0.12 -7.92
C ARG A 28 -2.80 1.04 -8.89
N GLU A 29 -3.30 2.19 -8.52
CA GLU A 29 -3.30 3.42 -9.27
C GLU A 29 -1.90 4.03 -9.23
N GLN A 30 -1.68 5.13 -9.95
CA GLN A 30 -0.36 5.78 -10.01
C GLN A 30 0.11 6.37 -8.68
N MET A 31 -0.75 6.37 -7.65
CA MET A 31 -0.51 7.06 -6.39
C MET A 31 -1.04 6.25 -5.22
N ASP A 32 -0.18 5.98 -4.25
CA ASP A 32 -0.58 5.45 -2.95
C ASP A 32 -1.22 6.55 -2.10
N LEU A 33 -2.12 6.19 -1.17
CA LEU A 33 -2.82 7.17 -0.33
C LEU A 33 -2.05 7.41 0.97
N GLY A 34 -2.04 8.66 1.44
CA GLY A 34 -1.41 9.07 2.69
C GLY A 34 -0.43 10.23 2.48
N PRO A 35 0.29 10.65 3.54
CA PRO A 35 0.32 10.02 4.86
C PRO A 35 -0.96 10.25 5.68
N PHE A 36 -1.33 9.27 6.51
CA PHE A 36 -2.40 9.34 7.50
C PHE A 36 -1.82 9.28 8.92
N ALA A 37 -2.47 9.94 9.88
CA ALA A 37 -1.97 9.99 11.25
C ALA A 37 -2.13 8.65 11.99
N SER A 38 -3.13 7.85 11.60
CA SER A 38 -3.43 6.57 12.25
C SER A 38 -3.71 5.44 11.26
N ARG A 39 -3.49 4.19 11.72
CA ARG A 39 -3.88 2.98 10.99
C ARG A 39 -5.36 2.96 10.65
N GLN A 40 -6.19 3.48 11.56
CA GLN A 40 -7.64 3.51 11.40
C GLN A 40 -8.03 4.45 10.24
N GLU A 41 -7.46 5.66 10.17
CA GLU A 41 -7.67 6.58 9.04
C GLU A 41 -7.25 5.96 7.72
N ALA A 42 -6.07 5.34 7.66
CA ALA A 42 -5.59 4.64 6.47
C ALA A 42 -6.55 3.51 6.06
N ALA A 43 -7.06 2.73 7.01
CA ALA A 43 -8.03 1.67 6.73
C ALA A 43 -9.37 2.23 6.19
N HIS A 44 -9.86 3.35 6.73
CA HIS A 44 -11.04 4.03 6.21
C HIS A 44 -10.83 4.56 4.80
N ALA A 45 -9.67 5.18 4.53
CA ALA A 45 -9.29 5.65 3.20
C ALA A 45 -9.22 4.50 2.18
N LEU A 46 -8.62 3.36 2.56
CA LEU A 46 -8.56 2.16 1.75
C LEU A 46 -9.95 1.63 1.42
N GLN A 47 -10.86 1.56 2.39
CA GLN A 47 -12.23 1.12 2.14
C GLN A 47 -12.96 2.06 1.18
N ARG A 48 -12.82 3.37 1.35
CA ARG A 48 -13.41 4.37 0.45
C ARG A 48 -12.86 4.21 -0.97
N HIS A 49 -11.55 4.08 -1.09
CA HIS A 49 -10.87 3.86 -2.37
C HIS A 49 -11.37 2.61 -3.08
N ILE A 50 -11.42 1.47 -2.38
CA ILE A 50 -11.95 0.22 -2.95
C ILE A 50 -13.39 0.41 -3.43
N ARG A 51 -14.24 1.13 -2.70
CA ARG A 51 -15.62 1.40 -3.13
C ARG A 51 -15.69 2.24 -4.41
N LEU A 52 -14.87 3.28 -4.52
CA LEU A 52 -14.82 4.14 -5.70
C LEU A 52 -14.35 3.39 -6.95
N TYR A 53 -13.35 2.53 -6.81
CA TYR A 53 -12.76 1.78 -7.93
C TYR A 53 -13.37 0.39 -8.12
N ARG A 54 -14.44 0.05 -7.38
CA ARG A 54 -15.10 -1.26 -7.49
C ARG A 54 -15.72 -1.40 -8.88
N GLY A 55 -15.28 -2.42 -9.62
CA GLY A 55 -15.79 -2.72 -10.95
C GLY A 55 -15.08 -1.96 -12.09
N LEU A 56 -14.23 -0.99 -11.78
CA LEU A 56 -13.47 -0.24 -12.80
C LEU A 56 -12.20 -0.99 -13.24
N ASN A 57 -11.54 -1.69 -12.31
CA ASN A 57 -10.31 -2.44 -12.57
C ASN A 57 -10.44 -3.90 -12.09
N PRO A 58 -11.10 -4.78 -12.89
CA PRO A 58 -11.13 -6.21 -12.58
C PRO A 58 -9.71 -6.78 -12.55
N ARG A 59 -9.45 -7.72 -11.64
CA ARG A 59 -8.19 -8.49 -11.67
C ARG A 59 -8.20 -9.37 -12.92
N THR A 60 -7.50 -8.96 -13.97
CA THR A 60 -7.24 -9.79 -15.13
C THR A 60 -5.98 -10.63 -14.86
N GLY A 61 -6.15 -11.92 -14.62
CA GLY A 61 -5.05 -12.89 -14.52
C GLY A 61 -5.06 -13.76 -13.25
N PRO A 62 -4.40 -14.93 -13.30
CA PRO A 62 -4.36 -15.86 -12.19
C PRO A 62 -3.62 -15.25 -10.99
N ALA A 63 -4.11 -15.52 -9.78
CA ALA A 63 -3.51 -15.13 -8.50
C ALA A 63 -2.21 -15.92 -8.22
N THR A 64 -1.30 -15.97 -9.19
CA THR A 64 0.05 -16.47 -8.97
C THR A 64 0.75 -15.49 -8.03
N ALA A 65 1.28 -16.02 -6.93
CA ALA A 65 2.07 -15.28 -5.96
C ALA A 65 3.40 -14.87 -6.62
N ARG A 66 3.34 -13.86 -7.48
CA ARG A 66 4.54 -13.24 -8.04
C ARG A 66 5.13 -12.38 -6.94
N MET A 67 6.37 -12.68 -6.57
CA MET A 67 7.20 -11.73 -5.83
C MET A 67 7.20 -10.42 -6.62
N HIS A 68 6.65 -9.38 -6.02
CA HIS A 68 6.66 -8.05 -6.61
C HIS A 68 7.99 -7.40 -6.26
N ILE A 69 8.98 -7.53 -7.15
CA ILE A 69 10.23 -6.79 -7.05
C ILE A 69 9.91 -5.34 -7.44
N HIS A 70 10.09 -4.43 -6.50
CA HIS A 70 9.93 -3.00 -6.72
C HIS A 70 11.31 -2.37 -6.96
N ASP A 71 11.48 -1.77 -8.15
CA ASP A 71 12.67 -1.02 -8.50
C ASP A 71 12.39 0.48 -8.32
N ALA A 72 13.11 1.11 -7.39
CA ALA A 72 12.95 2.51 -7.06
C ALA A 72 13.55 3.45 -8.13
N GLU A 73 14.52 3.00 -8.92
CA GLU A 73 15.17 3.83 -9.96
C GLU A 73 14.26 4.04 -11.16
N THR A 74 13.41 3.05 -11.46
CA THR A 74 12.46 3.08 -12.58
C THR A 74 11.03 3.39 -12.14
N CYS A 75 10.77 3.59 -10.85
CA CYS A 75 9.45 3.90 -10.35
C CYS A 75 8.99 5.30 -10.79
N GLN A 76 7.89 5.36 -11.54
CA GLN A 76 7.28 6.62 -12.01
C GLN A 76 6.08 7.08 -11.15
N ARG A 77 5.79 6.40 -10.04
CA ARG A 77 4.67 6.76 -9.18
C ARG A 77 4.99 8.04 -8.41
N SER A 78 4.06 8.99 -8.44
CA SER A 78 4.22 10.29 -7.77
C SER A 78 4.26 10.17 -6.24
N ASN A 79 3.59 9.16 -5.68
CA ASN A 79 3.63 8.82 -4.25
C ASN A 79 3.61 7.29 -4.12
N CYS A 80 4.76 6.68 -3.78
CA CYS A 80 4.88 5.23 -3.68
C CYS A 80 5.42 4.82 -2.30
N CYS A 81 4.66 3.98 -1.60
CA CYS A 81 5.04 3.46 -0.29
C CYS A 81 6.35 2.66 -0.35
N ASP A 82 6.54 1.86 -1.40
CA ASP A 82 7.73 1.02 -1.54
C ASP A 82 9.00 1.87 -1.76
N CYS A 83 8.91 2.95 -2.57
CA CYS A 83 10.01 3.90 -2.71
C CYS A 83 10.31 4.64 -1.39
N LEU A 84 9.28 5.01 -0.65
CA LEU A 84 9.45 5.71 0.63
C LEU A 84 10.12 4.80 1.66
N GLU A 85 9.67 3.55 1.78
CA GLU A 85 10.26 2.55 2.66
C GLU A 85 11.73 2.26 2.27
N ALA A 86 12.03 2.13 0.98
CA ALA A 86 13.41 1.95 0.50
C ALA A 86 14.31 3.14 0.85
N LYS A 87 13.82 4.38 0.71
CA LYS A 87 14.55 5.59 1.11
C LYS A 87 14.81 5.61 2.61
N GLU A 88 13.82 5.27 3.42
CA GLU A 88 13.96 5.20 4.88
C GLU A 88 14.99 4.15 5.31
N LEU A 89 14.97 2.97 4.70
CA LEU A 89 15.96 1.93 4.97
C LEU A 89 17.37 2.37 4.54
N GLY A 90 17.51 2.99 3.37
CA GLY A 90 18.79 3.54 2.90
C GLY A 90 19.36 4.62 3.84
N LEU A 91 18.50 5.51 4.34
CA LEU A 91 18.85 6.51 5.35
C LEU A 91 19.26 5.85 6.68
N SER A 92 18.56 4.80 7.11
CA SER A 92 18.89 4.10 8.36
C SER A 92 20.26 3.41 8.33
N MET A 93 20.70 2.90 7.17
CA MET A 93 22.02 2.29 7.02
C MET A 93 23.14 3.34 6.94
N ALA A 94 22.87 4.51 6.36
CA ALA A 94 23.87 5.58 6.23
C ALA A 94 24.19 6.28 7.56
N VAL A 95 23.25 6.32 8.51
CA VAL A 95 23.46 6.92 9.85
C VAL A 95 24.11 5.95 10.83
N ALA A 96 24.12 4.65 10.51
CA ALA A 96 24.74 3.59 11.33
C ALA A 96 26.21 3.32 10.95
N SER A 97 26.81 4.13 10.06
CA SER A 97 28.20 4.00 9.59
C SER A 97 29.13 5.01 10.25
#